data_AF-A0A1A9RN50-F1
#
_entry.id   AF-A0A1A9RN50-F1
#
_cell.length_a   1.000
_cell.length_b   1.000
_cell.length_c   1.000
_cell.angle_alpha   90.00
_cell.angle_beta   90.00
_cell.angle_gamma   90.00
#
_symmetry.space_group_name_H-M   'P 1'
#
loop_
_entity.id
_entity.type
_entity.pdbx_description
1 polymer ?
#
loop_
_entity_poly.entity_id
_entity_poly.type
_entity_poly.pdbx_seq_one_letter_code
_entity_poly.pdbx_strand_id
1 'polypeptide(L)'
;MQLYQTSGGDLFADAFFILHERLMFASLYGRDANMLSLLARLNKGSQEPIGFRLPEDRPYYPVYRTARHFSNLHKRTTKLHTRQYGVLLHTFLYCGELVEPDRDSRSAWVVADDVSTDMQPLVWTCLSRLSDIPLDDAWAGFVATRLEEVGSLQYFRPGMDSEASLVGIKACRISLPPDFDAMLGGWLKSGQLPPV
;
A
#
# COMPACT_ATOMS: atom_id res chain seq x y z
N MET A 1 11.77 -11.02 10.46
CA MET A 1 11.30 -10.62 9.12
C MET A 1 11.22 -11.87 8.26
N GLN A 2 10.04 -12.20 7.75
CA GLN A 2 9.81 -13.40 6.94
C GLN A 2 10.08 -13.06 5.47
N LEU A 3 10.77 -13.94 4.75
CA LEU A 3 11.16 -13.72 3.35
C LEU A 3 10.38 -14.69 2.46
N TYR A 4 9.71 -14.14 1.45
CA TYR A 4 8.92 -14.88 0.47
C TYR A 4 9.68 -15.01 -0.83
N GLN A 5 9.46 -16.06 -1.60
CA GLN A 5 9.99 -16.27 -2.94
C GLN A 5 8.88 -16.11 -3.97
N THR A 6 9.12 -15.36 -5.05
CA THR A 6 8.12 -15.20 -6.11
C THR A 6 8.02 -16.45 -7.00
N SER A 7 6.84 -16.71 -7.54
CA SER A 7 6.65 -17.73 -8.58
C SER A 7 7.29 -17.30 -9.91
N GLY A 8 8.04 -18.19 -10.56
CA GLY A 8 8.50 -18.03 -11.95
C GLY A 8 9.76 -17.17 -12.15
N GLY A 9 10.38 -16.72 -11.08
CA GLY A 9 11.68 -16.08 -11.10
C GLY A 9 12.18 -16.03 -9.68
N ASP A 10 13.35 -16.59 -9.40
CA ASP A 10 13.93 -16.69 -8.06
C ASP A 10 14.28 -15.30 -7.51
N LEU A 11 13.24 -14.54 -7.16
CA LEU A 11 13.27 -13.26 -6.50
C LEU A 11 12.69 -13.47 -5.11
N PHE A 12 13.21 -12.70 -4.18
CA PHE A 12 12.78 -12.72 -2.79
C PHE A 12 12.03 -11.44 -2.46
N ALA A 13 11.05 -11.51 -1.57
CA ALA A 13 10.26 -10.39 -1.11
C ALA A 13 10.20 -10.36 0.41
N ASP A 14 10.56 -9.23 1.00
CA ASP A 14 10.42 -8.98 2.45
C ASP A 14 9.12 -8.23 2.78
N ALA A 15 8.52 -7.57 1.78
CA ALA A 15 7.26 -6.88 1.91
C ALA A 15 6.45 -6.91 0.61
N PHE A 16 5.13 -7.02 0.74
CA PHE A 16 4.19 -6.90 -0.37
C PHE A 16 2.81 -6.48 0.13
N PHE A 17 2.03 -5.87 -0.76
CA PHE A 17 0.62 -5.56 -0.58
C PHE A 17 -0.15 -5.97 -1.82
N ILE A 18 -1.10 -6.87 -1.62
CA ILE A 18 -2.08 -7.32 -2.60
C ILE A 18 -3.45 -6.85 -2.13
N LEU A 19 -4.23 -6.25 -3.03
CA LEU A 19 -5.60 -5.77 -2.77
C LEU A 19 -6.52 -6.31 -3.85
N HIS A 20 -7.49 -7.15 -3.49
CA HIS A 20 -8.40 -7.85 -4.42
C HIS A 20 -7.63 -8.51 -5.58
N GLU A 21 -6.62 -9.33 -5.24
CA GLU A 21 -5.69 -9.96 -6.19
C GLU A 21 -4.86 -9.01 -7.07
N ARG A 22 -4.92 -7.69 -6.87
CA ARG A 22 -4.07 -6.71 -7.56
C ARG A 22 -2.78 -6.46 -6.78
N LEU A 23 -1.64 -6.49 -7.47
CA LEU A 23 -0.38 -6.09 -6.86
C LEU A 23 -0.39 -4.58 -6.64
N MET A 24 -0.40 -4.15 -5.37
CA MET A 24 -0.30 -2.74 -4.99
C MET A 24 1.14 -2.34 -4.72
N PHE A 25 1.89 -3.19 -4.02
CA PHE A 25 3.30 -2.97 -3.70
C PHE A 25 4.05 -4.30 -3.58
N ALA A 26 5.33 -4.31 -3.95
CA ALA A 26 6.28 -5.35 -3.58
C ALA A 26 7.69 -4.81 -3.49
N SER A 27 8.40 -5.21 -2.45
CA SER A 27 9.84 -5.05 -2.28
C SER A 27 10.52 -6.35 -2.71
N LEU A 28 11.27 -6.30 -3.81
CA LEU A 28 11.82 -7.48 -4.48
C LEU A 28 13.35 -7.44 -4.52
N TYR A 29 13.99 -8.57 -4.23
CA TYR A 29 15.43 -8.76 -4.30
C TYR A 29 15.78 -9.89 -5.24
N GLY A 30 16.84 -9.71 -6.02
CA GLY A 30 17.37 -10.80 -6.83
C GLY A 30 18.43 -10.36 -7.83
N ARG A 31 18.81 -11.29 -8.72
CA ARG A 31 19.76 -11.00 -9.80
C ARG A 31 19.09 -10.19 -10.90
N ASP A 32 19.91 -9.41 -11.61
CA ASP A 32 19.47 -8.56 -12.72
C ASP A 32 18.65 -9.32 -13.78
N ALA A 33 19.13 -10.51 -14.20
CA ALA A 33 18.42 -11.35 -15.15
C ALA A 33 17.01 -11.78 -14.69
N ASN A 34 16.86 -12.13 -13.40
CA ASN A 34 15.57 -12.54 -12.84
C ASN A 34 14.60 -11.35 -12.77
N MET A 35 15.09 -10.16 -12.39
CA MET A 35 14.29 -8.93 -12.38
C MET A 35 13.86 -8.52 -13.79
N LEU A 36 14.77 -8.58 -14.76
CA LEU A 36 14.46 -8.28 -16.17
C LEU A 36 13.42 -9.24 -16.73
N SER A 37 13.54 -10.54 -16.42
CA SER A 37 12.55 -11.55 -16.81
C SER A 37 11.16 -11.23 -16.23
N LEU A 38 11.09 -10.89 -14.94
CA LEU A 38 9.83 -10.49 -14.29
C LEU A 38 9.21 -9.26 -14.97
N LEU A 39 10.00 -8.20 -15.15
CA LEU A 39 9.52 -6.96 -15.77
C LEU A 39 9.06 -7.18 -17.22
N ALA A 40 9.74 -8.06 -17.97
CA ALA A 40 9.32 -8.42 -19.31
C ALA A 40 7.97 -9.15 -19.32
N ARG A 41 7.71 -10.02 -18.33
CA ARG A 41 6.41 -10.70 -18.16
C ARG A 41 5.30 -9.69 -17.87
N LEU A 42 5.54 -8.75 -16.96
CA LEU A 42 4.58 -7.69 -16.61
C LEU A 42 4.26 -6.77 -17.80
N ASN A 43 5.27 -6.37 -18.59
CA ASN A 43 5.09 -5.45 -19.72
C ASN A 43 4.41 -6.10 -20.94
N LYS A 44 4.53 -7.42 -21.14
CA LYS A 44 3.94 -8.12 -22.29
C LYS A 44 2.41 -8.27 -22.18
N GLY A 45 1.78 -7.74 -21.13
CA GLY A 45 0.35 -7.94 -20.85
C GLY A 45 0.02 -9.38 -20.48
N SER A 46 1.03 -10.23 -20.24
CA SER A 46 0.84 -11.58 -19.73
C SER A 46 0.28 -11.46 -18.31
N GLN A 47 -0.98 -11.84 -18.11
CA GLN A 47 -1.63 -11.91 -16.79
C GLN A 47 -1.14 -13.14 -16.01
N GLU A 48 0.14 -13.50 -16.16
CA GLU A 48 0.72 -14.58 -15.37
C GLU A 48 0.75 -14.18 -13.91
N PRO A 49 0.14 -14.98 -13.01
CA PRO A 49 0.12 -14.63 -11.61
C PRO A 49 1.52 -14.58 -10.99
N ILE A 50 1.66 -13.75 -9.96
CA ILE A 50 2.84 -13.71 -9.11
C ILE A 50 2.40 -14.19 -7.72
N GLY A 51 2.75 -15.43 -7.39
CA GLY A 51 2.61 -16.00 -6.06
C GLY A 51 3.81 -15.67 -5.19
N PHE A 52 3.56 -15.20 -3.97
CA PHE A 52 4.56 -14.98 -2.92
C PHE A 52 4.55 -16.18 -1.98
N ARG A 53 5.57 -17.03 -2.09
CA ARG A 53 5.63 -18.33 -1.44
C ARG A 53 6.63 -18.34 -0.30
N LEU A 54 6.32 -19.10 0.74
CA LEU A 54 7.33 -19.55 1.68
C LEU A 54 8.10 -20.73 1.07
N PRO A 55 9.36 -20.95 1.47
CA PRO A 55 10.15 -22.08 0.99
C PRO A 55 9.44 -23.44 1.13
N GLU A 56 8.62 -23.59 2.17
CA GLU A 56 7.84 -24.78 2.50
C GLU A 56 6.48 -24.90 1.77
N ASP A 57 6.05 -23.87 1.05
CA ASP A 57 4.76 -23.90 0.35
C ASP A 57 4.78 -24.93 -0.78
N ARG A 58 3.88 -25.91 -0.70
CA ARG A 58 3.56 -26.83 -1.80
C ARG A 58 2.88 -26.15 -3.00
N PRO A 59 1.88 -25.26 -2.83
CA PRO A 59 1.24 -24.63 -3.98
C PRO A 59 2.16 -23.62 -4.64
N TYR A 60 2.21 -23.66 -5.98
CA TYR A 60 2.97 -22.69 -6.77
C TYR A 60 2.34 -21.28 -6.74
N TYR A 61 1.02 -21.21 -6.50
CA TYR A 61 0.26 -19.98 -6.30
C TYR A 61 -0.56 -20.12 -5.02
N PRO A 62 -0.02 -19.72 -3.84
CA PRO A 62 -0.75 -19.84 -2.59
C PRO A 62 -1.95 -18.89 -2.56
N VAL A 63 -3.02 -19.33 -1.89
CA VAL A 63 -4.23 -18.52 -1.68
C VAL A 63 -3.88 -17.26 -0.88
N TYR A 64 -4.52 -16.13 -1.23
CA TYR A 64 -4.32 -14.78 -0.68
C TYR A 64 -2.94 -14.15 -0.94
N ARG A 65 -1.91 -14.95 -1.21
CA ARG A 65 -0.55 -14.50 -1.52
C ARG A 65 -0.23 -14.49 -3.01
N THR A 66 -1.24 -14.40 -3.87
CA THR A 66 -1.06 -14.39 -5.32
C THR A 66 -1.66 -13.14 -5.92
N ALA A 67 -0.84 -12.33 -6.57
CA ALA A 67 -1.29 -11.23 -7.39
C ALA A 67 -1.57 -11.72 -8.82
N ARG A 68 -2.68 -11.27 -9.40
CA ARG A 68 -3.14 -11.58 -10.75
C ARG A 68 -3.32 -10.34 -11.61
N HIS A 69 -3.48 -9.18 -10.99
CA HIS A 69 -3.70 -7.92 -11.70
C HIS A 69 -2.51 -6.96 -11.49
N PHE A 70 -2.04 -6.39 -12.59
CA PHE A 70 -0.83 -5.56 -12.65
C PHE A 70 -1.10 -4.31 -13.48
N SER A 71 -1.71 -3.30 -12.87
CA SER A 71 -2.06 -2.04 -13.54
C SER A 71 -1.45 -0.84 -12.81
N ASN A 72 -1.02 0.15 -13.59
CA ASN A 72 -0.36 1.37 -13.11
C ASN A 72 0.84 1.10 -12.18
N LEU A 73 1.64 0.06 -12.50
CA LEU A 73 2.84 -0.28 -11.75
C LEU A 73 4.03 0.55 -12.22
N HIS A 74 4.69 1.16 -11.25
CA HIS A 74 5.97 1.85 -11.38
C HIS A 74 7.06 1.03 -10.70
N LYS A 75 8.31 1.34 -11.03
CA LYS A 75 9.47 0.67 -10.44
C LYS A 75 10.52 1.66 -9.95
N ARG A 76 11.14 1.35 -8.82
CA ARG A 76 12.34 2.03 -8.33
C ARG A 76 13.37 0.98 -7.93
N THR A 77 14.55 1.03 -8.54
CA THR A 77 15.59 0.00 -8.39
C THR A 77 16.89 0.59 -7.86
N THR A 78 17.50 -0.12 -6.91
CA THR A 78 18.83 0.17 -6.35
C THR A 78 19.71 -1.08 -6.47
N LYS A 79 21.02 -0.88 -6.67
CA LYS A 79 22.02 -1.96 -6.68
C LYS A 79 22.62 -2.14 -5.30
N LEU A 80 22.53 -3.35 -4.77
CA LEU A 80 23.13 -3.78 -3.52
C LEU A 80 24.39 -4.60 -3.82
N HIS A 81 25.54 -4.09 -3.39
CA HIS A 81 26.81 -4.80 -3.51
C HIS A 81 26.97 -5.73 -2.31
N THR A 82 26.89 -7.03 -2.53
CA THR A 82 27.03 -8.03 -1.46
C THR A 82 28.41 -8.70 -1.53
N ARG A 83 28.89 -9.17 -0.37
CA ARG A 83 30.21 -9.82 -0.29
C ARG A 83 30.22 -11.23 -0.91
N GLN A 84 29.12 -11.97 -0.78
CA GLN A 84 29.07 -13.41 -1.15
C GLN A 84 28.16 -13.71 -2.35
N TYR A 85 27.25 -12.80 -2.70
CA TYR A 85 26.22 -13.03 -3.73
C TYR A 85 26.38 -12.13 -4.96
N GLY A 86 27.48 -11.37 -5.03
CA GLY A 86 27.71 -10.38 -6.08
C GLY A 86 26.77 -9.18 -5.96
N VAL A 87 26.43 -8.57 -7.09
CA VAL A 87 25.48 -7.45 -7.13
C VAL A 87 24.05 -7.99 -7.18
N LEU A 88 23.27 -7.65 -6.15
CA LEU A 88 21.83 -7.87 -6.13
C LEU A 88 21.11 -6.58 -6.50
N LEU A 89 19.95 -6.71 -7.13
CA LEU A 89 19.00 -5.61 -7.26
C LEU A 89 18.02 -5.67 -6.12
N HIS A 90 17.70 -4.49 -5.58
CA HIS A 90 16.52 -4.25 -4.78
C HIS A 90 15.57 -3.37 -5.58
N THR A 91 14.37 -3.86 -5.86
CA THR A 91 13.37 -3.17 -6.67
C THR A 91 12.07 -3.08 -5.91
N PHE A 92 11.59 -1.85 -5.74
CA PHE A 92 10.21 -1.59 -5.37
C PHE A 92 9.36 -1.57 -6.63
N LEU A 93 8.34 -2.43 -6.66
CA LEU A 93 7.21 -2.32 -7.58
C LEU A 93 6.05 -1.71 -6.80
N TYR A 94 5.38 -0.70 -7.34
CA TYR A 94 4.30 -0.03 -6.64
C TYR A 94 3.28 0.57 -7.60
N CYS A 95 2.01 0.55 -7.21
CA CYS A 95 0.95 1.27 -7.89
C CYS A 95 1.14 2.79 -7.73
N GLY A 96 0.95 3.57 -8.80
CA GLY A 96 1.13 5.02 -8.76
C GLY A 96 0.24 5.73 -7.73
N GLU A 97 -0.98 5.23 -7.53
CA GLU A 97 -1.94 5.67 -6.52
C GLU A 97 -1.46 5.49 -5.06
N LEU A 98 -0.41 4.69 -4.81
CA LEU A 98 0.21 4.63 -3.48
C LEU A 98 1.08 5.85 -3.16
N VAL A 99 1.44 6.64 -4.18
CA VAL A 99 2.36 7.77 -4.06
C VAL A 99 1.65 9.09 -4.34
N GLU A 100 0.84 9.13 -5.39
CA GLU A 100 0.16 10.35 -5.82
C GLU A 100 -1.30 10.35 -5.33
N PRO A 101 -1.73 11.38 -4.57
CA PRO A 101 -3.12 11.54 -4.23
C PRO A 101 -3.93 11.89 -5.48
N ASP A 102 -5.10 11.28 -5.61
CA ASP A 102 -6.08 11.62 -6.62
C ASP A 102 -6.96 12.76 -6.10
N ARG A 103 -6.75 13.95 -6.66
CA ARG A 103 -7.50 15.16 -6.28
C ARG A 103 -8.91 15.18 -6.83
N ASP A 104 -9.16 14.52 -7.96
CA ASP A 104 -10.48 14.49 -8.58
C ASP A 104 -11.42 13.60 -7.75
N SER A 105 -10.92 12.45 -7.29
CA SER A 105 -11.67 11.57 -6.38
C SER A 105 -11.48 11.87 -4.89
N ARG A 106 -10.66 12.88 -4.54
CA ARG A 106 -10.25 13.21 -3.15
C ARG A 106 -9.82 11.97 -2.36
N SER A 107 -9.02 11.12 -3.01
CA SER A 107 -8.54 9.88 -2.43
C SER A 107 -7.01 9.82 -2.41
N ALA A 108 -6.47 9.13 -1.42
CA ALA A 108 -5.04 8.92 -1.30
C ALA A 108 -4.75 7.66 -0.50
N TRP A 109 -3.50 7.25 -0.56
CA TRP A 109 -2.96 6.18 0.27
C TRP A 109 -1.87 6.72 1.19
N VAL A 110 -1.85 6.22 2.40
CA VAL A 110 -0.75 6.39 3.35
C VAL A 110 -0.17 5.00 3.58
N VAL A 111 1.12 4.83 3.32
CA VAL A 111 1.82 3.54 3.49
C VAL A 111 2.99 3.74 4.45
N ALA A 112 3.16 2.83 5.39
CA ALA A 112 4.31 2.78 6.29
C ALA A 112 5.05 1.45 6.11
N ASP A 113 6.38 1.55 6.04
CA ASP A 113 7.31 0.43 5.93
C ASP A 113 7.65 -0.23 7.28
N ASP A 114 7.25 0.39 8.38
CA ASP A 114 7.30 -0.20 9.71
C ASP A 114 5.88 -0.41 10.27
N VAL A 115 5.60 -1.66 10.63
CA VAL A 115 4.34 -2.10 11.22
C VAL A 115 4.08 -1.47 12.58
N SER A 116 5.11 -0.95 13.26
CA SER A 116 5.01 -0.27 14.55
C SER A 116 4.68 1.23 14.45
N THR A 117 4.85 1.85 13.28
CA THR A 117 4.69 3.31 13.07
C THR A 117 3.30 3.83 13.46
N ASP A 118 3.17 4.89 14.23
CA ASP A 118 1.85 5.48 14.41
C ASP A 118 1.33 6.08 13.08
N MET A 119 0.19 5.55 12.58
CA MET A 119 -0.40 5.99 11.33
C MET A 119 -1.18 7.29 11.48
N GLN A 120 -1.63 7.63 12.69
CA GLN A 120 -2.56 8.73 12.90
C GLN A 120 -2.00 10.09 12.43
N PRO A 121 -0.74 10.48 12.75
CA PRO A 121 -0.17 11.73 12.25
C PRO A 121 0.00 11.75 10.72
N LEU A 122 0.33 10.60 10.13
CA LEU A 122 0.53 10.47 8.68
C LEU A 122 -0.79 10.59 7.92
N VAL A 123 -1.83 9.91 8.42
CA VAL A 123 -3.20 10.00 7.91
C VAL A 123 -3.71 11.43 8.04
N TRP A 124 -3.52 12.06 9.19
CA TRP A 124 -3.93 13.45 9.40
C TRP A 124 -3.25 14.42 8.42
N THR A 125 -1.92 14.32 8.27
CA THR A 125 -1.17 15.14 7.31
C THR A 125 -1.68 14.94 5.88
N CYS A 126 -1.99 13.70 5.49
CA CYS A 126 -2.52 13.40 4.17
C CYS A 126 -3.93 13.98 3.99
N LEU A 127 -4.78 13.82 5.00
CA LEU A 127 -6.14 14.31 5.01
C LEU A 127 -6.21 15.84 4.91
N SER A 128 -5.36 16.57 5.63
CA SER A 128 -5.24 18.03 5.53
C SER A 128 -4.75 18.51 4.16
N ARG A 129 -4.05 17.67 3.39
CA ARG A 129 -3.66 17.97 2.00
C ARG A 129 -4.76 17.68 0.99
N LEU A 130 -5.67 16.77 1.31
CA LEU A 130 -6.82 16.40 0.48
C LEU A 130 -8.03 17.31 0.72
N SER A 131 -8.16 17.89 1.91
CA SER A 131 -9.25 18.79 2.25
C SER A 131 -9.08 20.15 1.59
N ASP A 132 -10.19 20.70 1.08
CA ASP A 132 -10.24 22.05 0.51
C ASP A 132 -10.34 23.14 1.59
N ILE A 133 -10.56 22.77 2.85
CA ILE A 133 -10.66 23.67 3.99
C ILE A 133 -9.54 23.41 5.01
N PRO A 134 -9.06 24.46 5.71
CA PRO A 134 -8.06 24.28 6.75
C PRO A 134 -8.64 23.47 7.91
N LEU A 135 -7.88 22.47 8.35
CA LEU A 135 -8.25 21.60 9.47
C LEU A 135 -7.35 21.90 10.66
N ASP A 136 -7.95 22.02 11.84
CA ASP A 136 -7.21 22.23 13.09
C ASP A 136 -6.73 20.89 13.66
N ASP A 137 -5.48 20.82 14.12
CA ASP A 137 -4.88 19.61 14.67
C ASP A 137 -5.64 19.06 15.89
N ALA A 138 -6.34 19.91 16.65
CA ALA A 138 -7.21 19.49 17.75
C ALA A 138 -8.37 18.58 17.28
N TRP A 139 -8.73 18.62 16.00
CA TRP A 139 -9.82 17.83 15.43
C TRP A 139 -9.38 16.42 15.00
N ALA A 140 -8.07 16.15 14.93
CA ALA A 140 -7.52 14.96 14.31
C ALA A 140 -8.13 13.65 14.82
N GLY A 141 -8.23 13.50 16.14
CA GLY A 141 -8.80 12.30 16.75
C GLY A 141 -10.28 12.11 16.43
N PHE A 142 -11.08 13.17 16.54
CA PHE A 142 -12.53 13.10 16.30
C PHE A 142 -12.83 12.84 14.82
N VAL A 143 -12.21 13.59 13.91
CA VAL A 143 -12.45 13.49 12.48
C VAL A 143 -12.00 12.13 11.95
N ALA A 144 -10.82 11.63 12.36
CA ALA A 144 -10.37 10.31 11.95
C ALA A 144 -11.35 9.21 12.40
N THR A 145 -11.84 9.27 13.63
CA THR A 145 -12.83 8.31 14.15
C THR A 145 -14.11 8.33 13.31
N ARG A 146 -14.65 9.52 13.02
CA ARG A 146 -15.88 9.64 12.21
C ARG A 146 -15.71 9.16 10.77
N LEU A 147 -14.56 9.44 10.17
CA LEU A 147 -14.28 9.00 8.81
C LEU A 147 -14.04 7.50 8.71
N GLU A 148 -13.51 6.88 9.75
CA GLU A 148 -13.42 5.41 9.84
C GLU A 148 -14.82 4.78 9.93
N GLU A 149 -15.73 5.35 10.75
CA GLU A 149 -17.11 4.87 10.90
C GLU A 149 -17.90 4.88 9.57
N VAL A 150 -17.68 5.89 8.72
CA VAL A 150 -18.34 5.98 7.40
C VAL A 150 -17.57 5.29 6.27
N GLY A 151 -16.46 4.61 6.58
CA GLY A 151 -15.66 3.87 5.61
C GLY A 151 -14.77 4.72 4.69
N SER A 152 -14.62 6.02 5.01
CA SER A 152 -13.73 6.95 4.32
C SER A 152 -12.26 6.79 4.69
N LEU A 153 -11.99 6.26 5.89
CA LEU A 153 -10.66 5.78 6.28
C LEU A 153 -10.72 4.26 6.41
N GLN A 154 -9.87 3.57 5.64
CA GLN A 154 -9.77 2.11 5.66
C GLN A 154 -8.34 1.71 5.99
N TYR A 155 -8.14 1.15 7.17
CA TYR A 155 -6.84 0.69 7.63
C TYR A 155 -6.59 -0.76 7.21
N PHE A 156 -5.48 -0.97 6.51
CA PHE A 156 -4.97 -2.28 6.13
C PHE A 156 -3.78 -2.62 7.02
N ARG A 157 -4.00 -3.60 7.91
CA ARG A 157 -2.98 -4.09 8.84
C ARG A 157 -2.22 -5.27 8.22
N PRO A 158 -0.98 -5.55 8.67
CA PRO A 158 -0.27 -6.76 8.27
C PRO A 158 -1.12 -7.99 8.57
N GLY A 159 -1.29 -8.85 7.58
CA GLY A 159 -2.27 -9.92 7.61
C GLY A 159 -2.59 -10.41 6.21
N MET A 160 -3.32 -11.52 6.12
CA MET A 160 -3.72 -12.12 4.85
C MET A 160 -5.17 -12.57 4.96
N ASP A 161 -6.04 -11.98 4.15
CA ASP A 161 -7.45 -12.36 4.00
C ASP A 161 -7.87 -12.30 2.52
N SER A 162 -9.18 -12.46 2.28
CA SER A 162 -9.75 -12.46 0.92
C SER A 162 -9.64 -11.12 0.21
N GLU A 163 -9.64 -10.02 0.97
CA GLU A 163 -9.66 -8.67 0.43
C GLU A 163 -8.24 -8.14 0.25
N ALA A 164 -7.38 -8.36 1.24
CA ALA A 164 -6.05 -7.81 1.26
C ALA A 164 -5.02 -8.76 1.88
N SER A 165 -3.80 -8.72 1.34
CA SER A 165 -2.64 -9.40 1.91
C SER A 165 -1.46 -8.46 2.00
N LEU A 166 -1.05 -8.16 3.23
CA LEU A 166 0.02 -7.22 3.56
C LEU A 166 1.08 -7.92 4.41
N VAL A 167 2.32 -7.85 3.96
CA VAL A 167 3.49 -8.31 4.69
C VAL A 167 4.50 -7.19 4.74
N GLY A 168 5.09 -6.97 5.92
CA GLY A 168 6.18 -6.01 6.11
C GLY A 168 5.76 -4.53 6.03
N ILE A 169 4.51 -4.24 5.65
CA ILE A 169 3.96 -2.89 5.55
C ILE A 169 2.55 -2.82 6.14
N LYS A 170 2.10 -1.60 6.38
CA LYS A 170 0.69 -1.28 6.61
C LYS A 170 0.28 -0.10 5.75
N ALA A 171 -1.02 0.00 5.49
CA ALA A 171 -1.55 1.05 4.66
C ALA A 171 -2.85 1.60 5.24
N CYS A 172 -3.20 2.83 4.86
CA CYS A 172 -4.50 3.42 5.07
C CYS A 172 -4.97 4.01 3.74
N ARG A 173 -6.16 3.64 3.29
CA ARG A 173 -6.83 4.31 2.18
C ARG A 173 -7.71 5.42 2.73
N ILE A 174 -7.54 6.61 2.18
CA ILE A 174 -8.36 7.78 2.44
C ILE A 174 -9.23 8.02 1.22
N SER A 175 -10.53 8.21 1.43
CA SER A 175 -11.49 8.59 0.39
C SER A 175 -12.48 9.57 1.02
N LEU A 176 -12.26 10.86 0.83
CA LEU A 176 -13.10 11.88 1.45
C LEU A 176 -14.51 11.88 0.83
N PRO A 177 -15.58 11.95 1.65
CA PRO A 177 -16.93 12.10 1.16
C PRO A 177 -17.09 13.39 0.36
N PRO A 178 -17.97 13.42 -0.64
CA PRO A 178 -18.16 14.62 -1.45
C PRO A 178 -18.66 15.83 -0.62
N ASP A 179 -19.38 15.54 0.45
CA ASP A 179 -20.00 16.45 1.41
C ASP A 179 -19.19 16.66 2.70
N PHE A 180 -17.89 16.31 2.69
CA PHE A 180 -17.02 16.41 3.86
C PHE A 180 -17.05 17.79 4.56
N ASP A 181 -17.08 18.88 3.79
CA ASP A 181 -17.14 20.25 4.34
C ASP A 181 -18.46 20.51 5.08
N ALA A 182 -19.57 19.97 4.55
CA ALA A 182 -20.88 20.08 5.18
C ALA A 182 -20.94 19.24 6.47
N MET A 183 -20.29 18.06 6.48
CA MET A 183 -20.16 17.22 7.68
C MET A 183 -19.36 17.95 8.77
N LEU A 184 -18.20 18.50 8.43
CA LEU A 184 -17.36 19.28 9.34
C LEU A 184 -18.10 20.50 9.91
N GLY A 185 -18.78 21.27 9.04
CA GLY A 185 -19.59 22.40 9.47
C GLY A 185 -20.75 22.00 10.38
N GLY A 186 -21.34 20.81 10.17
CA GLY A 186 -22.33 20.23 11.05
C GLY A 186 -21.77 19.92 12.44
N TRP A 187 -20.59 19.31 12.52
CA TRP A 187 -19.92 18.97 13.79
C TRP A 187 -19.47 20.20 14.57
N LEU A 188 -19.07 21.27 13.88
CA LEU A 188 -18.76 22.55 14.52
C LEU A 188 -20.01 23.19 15.13
N LYS A 189 -21.12 23.23 14.38
CA LYS A 189 -22.39 23.82 14.85
C LYS A 189 -23.01 23.03 16.00
N SER A 190 -22.82 21.71 16.03
CA SER A 190 -23.30 20.84 17.12
C SER A 190 -22.40 20.86 18.36
N GLY A 191 -21.26 21.54 18.32
CA GLY A 191 -20.29 21.58 19.42
C GLY A 191 -19.52 20.26 19.64
N GLN A 192 -19.52 19.37 18.64
CA GLN A 192 -18.77 18.12 18.70
C GLN A 192 -17.28 18.30 18.38
N LEU A 193 -16.94 19.35 17.63
CA LEU A 193 -15.59 19.82 17.43
C LEU A 193 -15.33 21.06 18.32
N PRO A 194 -14.14 21.17 18.94
CA PRO A 194 -13.76 22.40 19.63
C PRO A 194 -13.73 23.57 18.62
N PRO A 195 -14.18 24.76 19.01
CA PRO A 195 -14.06 25.95 18.16
C PRO A 195 -12.58 26.27 17.94
N VAL A 196 -12.25 26.67 16.71
CA VAL A 196 -10.93 27.22 16.33
C VAL A 196 -10.81 28.66 16.80
#